data_AF-E3ML18-F1
#
_entry.id   AF-E3ML18-F1
#
_cell.length_a   1.000
_cell.length_b   1.000
_cell.length_c   1.000
_cell.angle_alpha   90.00
_cell.angle_beta   90.00
_cell.angle_gamma   90.00
#
_symmetry.space_group_name_H-M   'P 1'
#
loop_
_entity.id
_entity.type
_entity.pdbx_description
1 polymer ?
#
loop_
_entity_poly.entity_id
_entity_poly.type
_entity_poly.pdbx_seq_one_letter_code
_entity_poly.pdbx_strand_id
1 'polypeptide(L)'
;MHLRSLVRVRLTKYFPSDRYVKNRCNGADGLLIDMERRKGRVDDYKLASFMKLRDSKLALPKLLVDPVNHAHNSWIPRLIADKSIAGIAMRNLNSEDVESWDNTVFTMIWDTKERRITHSIISYHRINDGDIHWNSSIRTAVQGSLDHDIQPLAARILRFRDMESATQEFEILRQIGFTGAVIRNPNLIEMTNKVFEK
;
A
#
# COMPACT_ATOMS: atom_id res chain seq x y z
N MET A 1 -1.50 -10.03 9.58
CA MET A 1 -1.98 -10.26 8.19
C MET A 1 -0.76 -10.30 7.29
N HIS A 2 -0.64 -11.24 6.34
CA HIS A 2 0.48 -11.24 5.39
C HIS A 2 0.05 -10.69 4.02
N LEU A 3 0.85 -9.80 3.43
CA LEU A 3 0.61 -9.15 2.14
C LEU A 3 1.85 -9.29 1.23
N ARG A 4 1.80 -10.14 0.20
CA ARG A 4 2.85 -10.20 -0.84
C ARG A 4 2.60 -9.14 -1.90
N SER A 5 1.34 -8.95 -2.29
CA SER A 5 0.94 -7.88 -3.22
C SER A 5 -0.14 -6.98 -2.64
N LEU A 6 0.15 -5.67 -2.60
CA LEU A 6 -0.78 -4.62 -2.22
C LEU A 6 -1.01 -3.70 -3.42
N VAL A 7 -2.20 -3.72 -4.02
CA VAL A 7 -2.49 -2.86 -5.18
C VAL A 7 -3.02 -1.52 -4.71
N ARG A 8 -2.36 -0.41 -5.09
CA ARG A 8 -2.89 0.93 -4.82
C ARG A 8 -3.92 1.29 -5.88
N VAL A 9 -5.15 1.57 -5.45
CA VAL A 9 -6.29 1.81 -6.35
C VAL A 9 -6.96 3.13 -6.00
N ARG A 10 -7.30 3.91 -7.03
CA ARG A 10 -8.20 5.05 -6.93
C ARG A 10 -9.56 4.66 -7.48
N LEU A 11 -10.58 4.64 -6.62
CA LEU A 11 -11.94 4.36 -7.06
C LEU A 11 -12.44 5.50 -7.95
N THR A 12 -13.36 5.16 -8.85
CA THR A 12 -13.97 6.10 -9.79
C THR A 12 -15.48 6.02 -9.74
N LYS A 13 -16.13 7.05 -10.28
CA LYS A 13 -17.59 7.13 -10.47
C LYS A 13 -18.05 6.56 -11.81
N TYR A 14 -17.14 6.37 -12.77
CA TYR A 14 -17.49 6.10 -14.17
C TYR A 14 -17.82 4.63 -14.45
N PHE A 15 -17.34 3.70 -13.62
CA PHE A 15 -17.63 2.28 -13.77
C PHE A 15 -17.79 1.59 -12.40
N PRO A 16 -18.48 0.43 -12.35
CA PRO A 16 -18.60 -0.36 -11.14
C PRO A 16 -17.23 -0.78 -10.61
N SER A 17 -16.87 -0.25 -9.44
CA SER A 17 -15.55 -0.46 -8.84
C SER A 17 -15.31 -1.92 -8.45
N ASP A 18 -16.35 -2.63 -8.03
CA ASP A 18 -16.30 -4.03 -7.67
C ASP A 18 -15.98 -4.94 -8.86
N ARG A 19 -16.61 -4.73 -10.03
CA ARG A 19 -16.30 -5.47 -11.25
C ARG A 19 -14.89 -5.19 -11.74
N TYR A 20 -14.45 -3.93 -11.69
CA TYR A 20 -13.07 -3.58 -12.06
C TYR A 20 -12.06 -4.30 -11.16
N VAL A 21 -12.25 -4.20 -9.84
CA VAL A 21 -11.38 -4.86 -8.86
C VAL A 21 -11.38 -6.37 -9.07
N LYS A 22 -12.56 -6.98 -9.24
CA LYS A 22 -12.68 -8.43 -9.46
C LYS A 22 -11.96 -8.87 -10.73
N ASN A 23 -12.00 -8.10 -11.81
CA ASN A 23 -11.41 -8.50 -13.08
C ASN A 23 -9.91 -8.19 -13.17
N ARG A 24 -9.45 -7.09 -12.55
CA ARG A 24 -8.08 -6.60 -12.70
C ARG A 24 -7.19 -6.88 -11.51
N CYS A 25 -7.75 -6.96 -10.32
CA CYS A 25 -7.01 -7.13 -9.08
C CYS A 25 -7.24 -8.49 -8.42
N ASN A 26 -7.81 -9.46 -9.16
CA ASN A 26 -7.95 -10.82 -8.67
C ASN A 26 -6.58 -11.41 -8.34
N GLY A 27 -6.46 -12.09 -7.21
CA GLY A 27 -5.20 -12.68 -6.75
C GLY A 27 -4.28 -11.73 -6.00
N ALA A 28 -4.60 -10.44 -5.89
CA ALA A 28 -3.89 -9.56 -4.94
C ALA A 28 -4.24 -9.96 -3.50
N ASP A 29 -3.29 -9.82 -2.58
CA ASP A 29 -3.56 -10.09 -1.16
C ASP A 29 -4.34 -8.92 -0.50
N GLY A 30 -4.12 -7.69 -0.99
CA GLY A 30 -4.83 -6.50 -0.52
C GLY A 30 -4.95 -5.38 -1.55
N LEU A 31 -5.89 -4.46 -1.29
CA LEU A 31 -6.05 -3.20 -2.01
C LEU A 31 -5.85 -2.05 -1.05
N LEU A 32 -5.00 -1.10 -1.41
CA LEU A 32 -4.86 0.17 -0.71
C LEU A 32 -5.65 1.24 -1.46
N ILE A 33 -6.84 1.54 -0.95
CA ILE A 33 -7.80 2.42 -1.60
C ILE A 33 -7.56 3.86 -1.21
N ASP A 34 -7.30 4.71 -2.21
CA ASP A 34 -7.24 6.15 -2.05
C ASP A 34 -8.60 6.71 -1.64
N MET A 35 -8.66 7.20 -0.40
CA MET A 35 -9.80 7.86 0.22
C MET A 35 -9.52 9.36 0.46
N GLU A 36 -8.69 9.99 -0.38
CA GLU A 36 -8.46 11.43 -0.33
C GLU A 36 -9.80 12.18 -0.42
N ARG A 37 -10.11 12.95 0.62
CA ARG A 37 -11.33 13.75 0.71
C ARG A 37 -11.07 15.16 0.18
N ARG A 38 -11.90 15.61 -0.77
CA ARG A 38 -11.90 17.02 -1.21
C ARG A 38 -12.59 17.89 -0.16
N LYS A 39 -11.98 19.03 0.20
CA LYS A 39 -12.58 20.00 1.15
C LYS A 39 -13.96 20.46 0.64
N GLY A 40 -14.94 20.54 1.54
CA GLY A 40 -16.28 21.07 1.26
C GLY A 40 -17.31 20.07 0.71
N ARG A 41 -17.02 18.78 0.61
CA ARG A 41 -18.00 17.75 0.24
C ARG A 41 -18.19 16.74 1.38
N VAL A 42 -19.43 16.58 1.84
CA VAL A 42 -19.81 15.65 2.92
C VAL A 42 -19.74 14.20 2.43
N ASP A 43 -20.34 13.93 1.27
CA ASP A 43 -20.26 12.66 0.56
C ASP A 43 -19.69 12.88 -0.84
N ASP A 44 -18.56 12.22 -1.11
CA ASP A 44 -17.94 12.18 -2.42
C ASP A 44 -18.16 10.80 -3.05
N TYR A 45 -18.10 10.73 -4.38
CA TYR A 45 -18.29 9.47 -5.11
C TYR A 45 -17.34 8.36 -4.61
N LYS A 46 -16.19 8.71 -4.03
CA LYS A 46 -15.24 7.76 -3.46
C LYS A 46 -15.86 6.93 -2.34
N LEU A 47 -16.57 7.56 -1.39
CA LEU A 47 -17.21 6.84 -0.31
C LEU A 47 -18.33 5.94 -0.84
N ALA A 48 -19.16 6.47 -1.75
CA ALA A 48 -20.23 5.68 -2.37
C ALA A 48 -19.69 4.47 -3.16
N SER A 49 -18.60 4.66 -3.93
CA SER A 49 -17.92 3.57 -4.64
C SER A 49 -17.27 2.58 -3.69
N PHE A 50 -16.71 3.04 -2.57
CA PHE A 50 -16.16 2.17 -1.52
C PHE A 50 -17.26 1.31 -0.88
N MET A 51 -18.41 1.89 -0.52
CA MET A 51 -19.53 1.15 0.07
C MET A 51 -20.06 0.07 -0.89
N LYS A 52 -20.18 0.39 -2.18
CA LYS A 52 -20.53 -0.61 -3.21
C LYS A 52 -19.49 -1.74 -3.32
N LEU A 53 -18.21 -1.42 -3.17
CA LEU A 53 -17.14 -2.42 -3.17
C LEU A 53 -17.24 -3.32 -1.93
N ARG A 54 -17.43 -2.73 -0.75
CA ARG A 54 -17.61 -3.45 0.53
C ARG A 54 -18.81 -4.40 0.48
N ASP A 55 -19.94 -3.93 -0.05
CA ASP A 55 -21.20 -4.67 -0.09
C ASP A 55 -21.29 -5.63 -1.29
N SER A 56 -20.22 -5.71 -2.10
CA SER A 56 -20.20 -6.61 -3.26
C SER A 56 -20.21 -8.07 -2.82
N LYS A 57 -20.98 -8.89 -3.54
CA LYS A 57 -21.00 -10.36 -3.35
C LYS A 57 -19.80 -11.05 -4.00
N LEU A 58 -18.93 -10.30 -4.66
CA LEU A 58 -17.74 -10.84 -5.31
C LEU A 58 -16.67 -11.13 -4.26
N ALA A 59 -15.89 -12.20 -4.47
CA ALA A 59 -14.69 -12.43 -3.68
C ALA A 59 -13.63 -11.37 -4.07
N LEU A 60 -13.39 -10.42 -3.17
CA LEU A 60 -12.47 -9.30 -3.33
C LEU A 60 -11.26 -9.46 -2.40
N PRO A 61 -10.08 -8.89 -2.75
CA PRO A 61 -8.96 -8.80 -1.83
C PRO A 61 -9.31 -7.98 -0.59
N LYS A 62 -8.45 -8.06 0.43
CA LYS A 62 -8.62 -7.27 1.66
C LYS A 62 -8.62 -5.78 1.36
N LEU A 63 -9.58 -5.05 1.92
CA LEU A 63 -9.74 -3.62 1.68
C LEU A 63 -9.00 -2.82 2.76
N LEU A 64 -7.95 -2.11 2.36
CA LEU A 64 -7.25 -1.14 3.18
C LEU A 64 -7.53 0.26 2.63
N VAL A 65 -7.38 1.27 3.47
CA VAL A 65 -7.61 2.66 3.07
C VAL A 65 -6.38 3.52 3.27
N ASP A 66 -6.14 4.37 2.30
CA ASP A 66 -5.15 5.44 2.33
C ASP A 66 -5.89 6.78 2.37
N PRO A 67 -5.87 7.51 3.49
CA PRO A 67 -6.45 8.84 3.58
C PRO A 67 -5.80 9.85 2.62
N VAL A 68 -4.61 9.54 2.09
CA VAL A 68 -3.73 10.33 1.20
C VAL A 68 -3.21 11.64 1.80
N ASN A 69 -4.03 12.35 2.55
CA ASN A 69 -3.68 13.59 3.24
C ASN A 69 -4.03 13.50 4.73
N HIS A 70 -3.47 14.44 5.49
CA HIS A 70 -3.70 14.55 6.94
C HIS A 70 -4.97 15.35 7.29
N ALA A 71 -5.70 15.83 6.28
CA ALA A 71 -6.93 16.55 6.54
C ALA A 71 -7.92 15.57 7.18
N HIS A 72 -8.58 16.01 8.25
CA HIS A 72 -9.57 15.20 8.95
C HIS A 72 -10.54 14.57 7.94
N ASN A 73 -10.56 13.24 7.89
CA ASN A 73 -11.43 12.46 7.04
C ASN A 73 -12.44 11.71 7.92
N SER A 74 -13.63 12.29 8.05
CA SER A 74 -14.71 11.77 8.90
C SER A 74 -15.19 10.37 8.48
N TRP A 75 -14.86 9.92 7.27
CA TRP A 75 -15.22 8.57 6.82
C TRP A 75 -14.40 7.49 7.52
N ILE A 76 -13.12 7.76 7.84
CA ILE A 76 -12.19 6.73 8.33
C ILE A 76 -12.62 6.19 9.70
N PRO A 77 -12.92 7.01 10.73
CA PRO A 77 -13.38 6.48 12.02
C PRO A 77 -14.65 5.63 11.90
N ARG A 78 -15.57 6.04 11.03
CA ARG A 78 -16.80 5.28 10.75
C ARG A 78 -16.50 3.92 10.11
N LEU A 79 -15.62 3.88 9.11
CA LEU A 79 -15.22 2.63 8.45
C LEU A 79 -14.53 1.66 9.42
N ILE A 80 -13.78 2.16 10.41
CA ILE A 80 -13.21 1.34 11.49
C ILE A 80 -14.31 0.79 12.39
N ALA A 81 -15.21 1.66 12.88
CA ALA A 81 -16.29 1.28 13.78
C ALA A 81 -17.20 0.21 13.15
N ASP A 82 -17.48 0.36 11.86
CA ASP A 82 -18.29 -0.57 11.06
C ASP A 82 -17.49 -1.81 10.60
N LYS A 83 -16.24 -1.98 11.04
CA LYS A 83 -15.32 -3.08 10.65
C LYS A 83 -15.24 -3.30 9.14
N SER A 84 -15.34 -2.22 8.37
CA SER A 84 -15.46 -2.24 6.91
C SER A 84 -14.12 -2.29 6.17
N ILE A 85 -13.01 -2.15 6.90
CA ILE A 85 -11.65 -2.09 6.37
C ILE A 85 -10.72 -2.97 7.20
N ALA A 86 -9.71 -3.55 6.58
CA ALA A 86 -8.69 -4.37 7.24
C ALA A 86 -7.58 -3.52 7.87
N GLY A 87 -7.24 -2.38 7.27
CA GLY A 87 -6.18 -1.51 7.79
C GLY A 87 -6.16 -0.11 7.18
N ILE A 88 -5.36 0.76 7.77
CA ILE A 88 -5.23 2.17 7.41
C ILE A 88 -3.77 2.53 7.21
N ALA A 89 -3.45 3.18 6.09
CA ALA A 89 -2.14 3.78 5.88
C ALA A 89 -1.97 5.07 6.70
N MET A 90 -0.87 5.15 7.43
CA MET A 90 -0.46 6.25 8.31
C MET A 90 0.92 6.73 7.88
N ARG A 91 1.10 8.05 7.69
CA ARG A 91 2.39 8.65 7.35
C ARG A 91 2.98 9.30 8.60
N ASN A 92 4.29 9.15 8.80
CA ASN A 92 4.99 9.81 9.90
C ASN A 92 5.06 11.32 9.63
N LEU A 93 4.81 12.13 10.65
CA LEU A 93 4.79 13.59 10.58
C LEU A 93 5.73 14.27 11.58
N ASN A 94 6.45 13.50 12.39
CA ASN A 94 7.21 14.09 13.49
C ASN A 94 8.63 14.43 13.05
N SER A 95 8.78 15.60 12.43
CA SER A 95 9.84 16.54 12.80
C SER A 95 9.58 17.89 12.14
N GLU A 96 9.22 18.90 12.93
CA GLU A 96 9.29 20.31 12.50
C GLU A 96 10.75 20.75 12.22
N ASP A 97 11.74 19.93 12.59
CA ASP A 97 13.18 20.24 12.52
C ASP A 97 13.98 19.42 11.49
N VAL A 98 13.34 18.79 10.50
CA VAL A 98 14.11 18.18 9.42
C VAL A 98 13.52 18.57 8.07
N GLU A 99 14.20 19.49 7.40
CA GLU A 99 14.22 19.56 5.93
C GLU A 99 14.70 18.20 5.40
N SER A 100 13.85 17.18 5.40
CA SER A 100 14.23 15.87 4.87
C SER A 100 13.13 15.28 4.04
N TRP A 101 13.59 14.81 2.88
CA TRP A 101 12.88 13.99 1.93
C TRP A 101 12.36 12.67 2.55
N ASP A 102 12.74 12.34 3.79
CA ASP A 102 12.32 11.17 4.59
C ASP A 102 10.82 11.08 4.89
N ASN A 103 10.11 12.21 4.97
CA ASN A 103 8.67 12.22 5.30
C ASN A 103 7.79 11.56 4.21
N THR A 104 8.33 11.33 3.01
CA THR A 104 7.64 10.66 1.90
C THR A 104 8.01 9.17 1.78
N VAL A 105 9.01 8.72 2.53
CA VAL A 105 9.66 7.41 2.34
C VAL A 105 8.92 6.30 3.08
N PHE A 106 8.37 6.58 4.27
CA PHE A 106 7.79 5.57 5.13
C PHE A 106 6.30 5.79 5.39
N THR A 107 5.48 4.81 5.03
CA THR A 107 4.06 4.76 5.37
C THR A 107 3.76 3.48 6.14
N MET A 108 3.23 3.58 7.35
CA MET A 108 2.86 2.43 8.16
C MET A 108 1.42 2.00 7.88
N ILE A 109 1.12 0.71 8.03
CA ILE A 109 -0.25 0.20 8.01
C ILE A 109 -0.63 -0.22 9.43
N TRP A 110 -1.63 0.45 9.99
CA TRP A 110 -2.29 0.01 11.21
C TRP A 110 -3.40 -0.99 10.86
N ASP A 111 -3.30 -2.21 11.37
CA ASP A 111 -4.29 -3.27 11.16
C ASP A 111 -5.42 -3.13 12.19
N THR A 112 -6.64 -3.07 11.68
CA THR A 112 -7.84 -2.84 12.52
C THR A 112 -8.19 -4.03 13.41
N LYS A 113 -7.85 -5.25 13.00
CA LYS A 113 -8.12 -6.48 13.74
C LYS A 113 -7.05 -6.72 14.80
N GLU A 114 -5.78 -6.56 14.44
CA GLU A 114 -4.65 -6.74 15.35
C GLU A 114 -4.42 -5.52 16.26
N ARG A 115 -5.03 -4.38 15.94
CA ARG A 115 -4.95 -3.10 16.67
C ARG A 115 -3.51 -2.59 16.87
N ARG A 116 -2.61 -2.90 15.95
CA ARG A 116 -1.21 -2.48 15.96
C ARG A 116 -0.72 -2.17 14.54
N ILE A 117 0.47 -1.58 14.44
CA ILE A 117 1.18 -1.48 13.17
C ILE A 117 1.66 -2.88 12.80
N THR A 118 1.35 -3.30 11.57
CA THR A 118 1.69 -4.63 11.06
C THR A 118 2.51 -4.60 9.78
N HIS A 119 2.51 -3.48 9.05
CA HIS A 119 3.29 -3.34 7.82
C HIS A 119 3.94 -1.96 7.76
N SER A 120 5.10 -1.91 7.12
CA SER A 120 5.78 -0.69 6.71
C SER A 120 5.87 -0.68 5.18
N ILE A 121 5.41 0.39 4.55
CA ILE A 121 5.59 0.65 3.12
C ILE A 121 6.80 1.56 2.99
N ILE A 122 7.86 1.03 2.37
CA ILE A 122 9.14 1.72 2.19
C ILE A 122 9.25 2.10 0.71
N SER A 123 9.20 3.40 0.45
CA SER A 123 9.23 3.94 -0.89
C SER A 123 10.67 4.07 -1.39
N TYR A 124 10.92 3.73 -2.65
CA TYR A 124 12.25 3.81 -3.24
C TYR A 124 12.18 4.22 -4.72
N HIS A 125 13.25 4.86 -5.21
CA HIS A 125 13.33 5.32 -6.60
C HIS A 125 13.88 4.23 -7.53
N ARG A 126 15.10 3.78 -7.24
CA ARG A 126 15.81 2.68 -7.88
C ARG A 126 16.67 2.00 -6.83
N ILE A 127 16.91 0.72 -7.04
CA ILE A 127 17.96 -0.02 -6.34
C ILE A 127 18.99 -0.32 -7.42
N ASN A 128 20.17 0.27 -7.28
CA ASN A 128 21.33 0.02 -8.12
C ASN A 128 22.57 -0.07 -7.23
N ASP A 129 23.60 -0.78 -7.70
CA ASP A 129 24.82 -0.98 -6.92
C ASP A 129 25.62 0.33 -6.68
N GLY A 130 25.27 1.41 -7.39
CA GLY A 130 25.96 2.70 -7.31
C GLY A 130 25.54 3.61 -6.15
N ASP A 131 24.40 3.36 -5.49
CA ASP A 131 23.90 4.21 -4.40
C ASP A 131 23.95 3.47 -3.05
N ILE A 132 25.17 3.31 -2.54
CA ILE A 132 25.48 2.52 -1.34
C ILE A 132 24.75 3.09 -0.11
N HIS A 133 24.69 4.42 0.04
CA HIS A 133 24.06 5.06 1.19
C HIS A 133 22.55 4.84 1.20
N TRP A 134 21.88 5.04 0.06
CA TRP A 134 20.43 4.79 -0.04
C TRP A 134 20.07 3.33 0.20
N ASN A 135 20.85 2.41 -0.38
CA ASN A 135 20.67 0.97 -0.17
C ASN A 135 20.89 0.57 1.31
N SER A 136 21.82 1.23 2.01
CA SER A 136 22.05 1.02 3.44
C SER A 136 20.87 1.48 4.30
N SER A 137 20.29 2.66 4.00
CA SER A 137 19.10 3.15 4.70
C SER A 137 17.89 2.25 4.49
N ILE A 138 17.67 1.76 3.26
CA ILE A 138 16.60 0.79 2.99
C ILE A 138 16.81 -0.50 3.78
N ARG A 139 18.02 -1.07 3.77
CA ARG A 139 18.33 -2.30 4.52
C ARG A 139 18.09 -2.11 6.01
N THR A 140 18.52 -0.98 6.57
CA THR A 140 18.30 -0.64 7.98
C THR A 140 16.81 -0.56 8.31
N ALA A 141 16.01 0.09 7.46
CA ALA A 141 14.57 0.20 7.68
C ALA A 141 13.83 -1.14 7.53
N VAL A 142 14.26 -1.98 6.59
CA VAL A 142 13.74 -3.35 6.42
C VAL A 142 14.06 -4.18 7.67
N GLN A 143 15.32 -4.20 8.11
CA GLN A 143 15.72 -4.93 9.31
C GLN A 143 14.97 -4.42 10.55
N GLY A 144 14.91 -3.11 10.75
CA GLY A 144 14.16 -2.51 11.85
C GLY A 144 12.67 -2.86 11.83
N SER A 145 12.06 -3.02 10.65
CA SER A 145 10.68 -3.50 10.54
C SER A 145 10.56 -4.96 10.99
N LEU A 146 11.46 -5.83 10.51
CA LEU A 146 11.47 -7.25 10.85
C LEU A 146 11.71 -7.50 12.35
N ASP A 147 12.63 -6.75 12.96
CA ASP A 147 12.94 -6.84 14.40
C ASP A 147 11.73 -6.49 15.30
N HIS A 148 10.76 -5.75 14.76
CA HIS A 148 9.54 -5.32 15.46
C HIS A 148 8.28 -6.07 15.01
N ASP A 149 8.42 -7.20 14.31
CA ASP A 149 7.30 -7.97 13.74
C ASP A 149 6.38 -7.10 12.85
N ILE A 150 7.00 -6.23 12.04
CA ILE A 150 6.36 -5.38 11.05
C ILE A 150 6.79 -5.85 9.66
N GLN A 151 5.82 -6.16 8.80
CA GLN A 151 6.07 -6.64 7.45
C GLN A 151 6.54 -5.50 6.52
N PRO A 152 7.77 -5.54 5.97
CA PRO A 152 8.25 -4.52 5.03
C PRO A 152 7.74 -4.78 3.60
N LEU A 153 7.07 -3.78 3.03
CA LEU A 153 6.52 -3.75 1.68
C LEU A 153 7.27 -2.72 0.82
N ALA A 154 7.77 -3.15 -0.33
CA ALA A 154 8.50 -2.30 -1.24
C ALA A 154 7.55 -1.44 -2.09
N ALA A 155 7.75 -0.12 -2.16
CA ALA A 155 6.95 0.76 -3.00
C ALA A 155 7.80 1.54 -4.01
N ARG A 156 7.83 1.07 -5.26
CA ARG A 156 8.54 1.79 -6.32
C ARG A 156 7.83 3.10 -6.66
N ILE A 157 8.57 4.21 -6.60
CA ILE A 157 8.04 5.55 -6.93
C ILE A 157 7.82 5.68 -8.45
N LEU A 158 8.78 5.18 -9.23
CA LEU A 158 8.78 5.20 -10.69
C LEU A 158 8.12 3.95 -11.28
N ARG A 159 7.65 4.06 -12.52
CA ARG A 159 7.09 2.90 -13.25
C ARG A 159 8.21 1.98 -13.71
N PHE A 160 7.93 0.68 -13.68
CA PHE A 160 8.73 -0.32 -14.37
C PHE A 160 8.67 -0.09 -15.88
N ARG A 161 9.79 -0.29 -16.58
CA ARG A 161 9.87 -0.20 -18.05
C ARG A 161 9.22 -1.41 -18.71
N ASP A 162 9.52 -2.59 -18.18
CA ASP A 162 9.08 -3.89 -18.67
C ASP A 162 8.98 -4.90 -17.51
N MET A 163 8.42 -6.08 -17.79
CA MET A 163 8.21 -7.14 -16.82
C MET A 163 9.50 -7.81 -16.33
N GLU A 164 10.51 -7.90 -17.19
CA GLU A 164 11.78 -8.57 -16.87
C GLU A 164 12.56 -7.76 -15.84
N SER A 165 12.74 -6.46 -16.12
CA SER A 165 13.32 -5.49 -15.20
C SER A 165 12.55 -5.44 -13.87
N ALA A 166 11.22 -5.56 -13.90
CA ALA A 166 10.41 -5.62 -12.69
C ALA A 166 10.68 -6.88 -11.86
N THR A 167 10.82 -8.02 -12.52
CA THR A 167 11.08 -9.30 -11.87
C THR A 167 12.46 -9.31 -11.21
N GLN A 168 13.50 -8.87 -11.93
CA GLN A 168 14.85 -8.78 -11.40
C GLN A 168 14.92 -7.85 -10.18
N GLU A 169 14.28 -6.68 -10.26
CA GLU A 169 14.26 -5.73 -9.15
C GLU A 169 13.51 -6.26 -7.93
N PHE A 170 12.39 -6.99 -8.10
CA PHE A 170 11.69 -7.63 -7.00
C PHE A 170 12.48 -8.77 -6.35
N GLU A 171 13.25 -9.53 -7.13
CA GLU A 171 14.15 -10.54 -6.56
C GLU A 171 15.26 -9.90 -5.70
N ILE A 172 15.84 -8.77 -6.15
CA ILE A 172 16.80 -8.00 -5.35
C ILE A 172 16.14 -7.49 -4.05
N LEU A 173 14.94 -6.92 -4.14
CA LEU A 173 14.19 -6.47 -2.96
C LEU A 173 13.91 -7.60 -1.97
N ARG A 174 13.54 -8.78 -2.46
CA ARG A 174 13.35 -9.97 -1.63
C ARG A 174 14.65 -10.35 -0.92
N GLN A 175 15.79 -10.34 -1.62
CA GLN A 175 17.10 -10.58 -1.01
C GLN A 175 17.51 -9.52 0.03
N ILE A 176 16.99 -8.29 -0.08
CA ILE A 176 17.17 -7.24 0.93
C ILE A 176 16.36 -7.54 2.20
N GLY A 177 15.30 -8.36 2.12
CA GLY A 177 14.42 -8.70 3.24
C GLY A 177 13.00 -8.15 3.10
N PHE A 178 12.66 -7.52 1.98
CA PHE A 178 11.25 -7.21 1.68
C PHE A 178 10.45 -8.50 1.53
N THR A 179 9.21 -8.47 1.99
CA THR A 179 8.32 -9.65 2.00
C THR A 179 7.06 -9.42 1.16
N GLY A 180 7.00 -8.29 0.48
CA GLY A 180 5.92 -7.95 -0.43
C GLY A 180 6.17 -6.61 -1.11
N ALA A 181 5.27 -6.22 -2.02
CA ALA A 181 5.35 -4.96 -2.73
C ALA A 181 4.00 -4.27 -2.90
N VAL A 182 4.05 -2.94 -2.91
CA VAL A 182 2.95 -2.07 -3.31
C VAL A 182 3.06 -1.80 -4.81
N ILE A 183 2.05 -2.23 -5.56
CA ILE A 183 2.02 -2.12 -7.03
C ILE A 183 0.89 -1.22 -7.51
N ARG A 184 1.14 -0.49 -8.59
CA ARG A 184 0.16 0.40 -9.26
C ARG A 184 -0.42 -0.22 -10.54
N ASN A 185 0.28 -1.20 -11.11
CA ASN A 185 -0.17 -1.92 -12.29
C ASN A 185 -0.64 -3.32 -11.88
N PRO A 186 -1.94 -3.63 -11.98
CA PRO A 186 -2.46 -4.95 -11.60
C PRO A 186 -1.88 -6.12 -12.40
N ASN A 187 -1.31 -5.88 -13.59
CA ASN A 187 -0.64 -6.93 -14.35
C ASN A 187 0.61 -7.49 -13.63
N LEU A 188 1.11 -6.81 -12.60
CA LEU A 188 2.26 -7.25 -11.80
C LEU A 188 1.87 -8.22 -10.67
N ILE A 189 0.58 -8.42 -10.37
CA ILE A 189 0.12 -9.18 -9.20
C ILE A 189 0.71 -10.59 -9.17
N GLU A 190 0.54 -11.35 -10.26
CA GLU A 190 0.97 -12.75 -10.30
C GLU A 190 2.49 -12.87 -10.12
N MET A 191 3.25 -12.04 -10.83
CA MET A 191 4.72 -12.02 -10.72
C MET A 191 5.16 -11.60 -9.30
N THR A 192 4.53 -10.57 -8.73
CA THR A 192 4.82 -10.11 -7.36
C THR A 192 4.61 -11.23 -6.35
N ASN A 193 3.45 -11.90 -6.41
CA ASN A 193 3.14 -13.01 -5.52
C ASN A 193 4.16 -14.14 -5.65
N LYS A 194 4.53 -14.53 -6.89
CA LYS A 194 5.52 -15.59 -7.14
C LYS A 194 6.91 -15.26 -6.58
N VAL A 195 7.34 -14.00 -6.69
CA VAL A 195 8.64 -13.59 -6.15
C VAL A 195 8.62 -13.66 -4.62
N PHE A 196 7.62 -13.05 -3.97
CA PHE A 196 7.56 -12.93 -2.52
C PHE A 196 6.94 -14.13 -1.79
N GLU A 197 6.59 -15.21 -2.50
CA GLU A 197 6.18 -16.50 -1.91
C GLU A 197 7.39 -17.42 -1.60
N LYS A 198 8.56 -17.12 -2.17
CA LYS A 198 9.82 -17.88 -1.98
C LYS A 198 10.57 -17.50 -0.71
#